data_AF-A0A0Q9JGH2-F1
#
_entry.id   AF-A0A0Q9JGH2-F1
#
_cell.length_a   1.000
_cell.length_b   1.000
_cell.length_c   1.000
_cell.angle_alpha   90.00
_cell.angle_beta   90.00
_cell.angle_gamma   90.00
#
_symmetry.space_group_name_H-M   'P 1'
#
loop_
_entity.id
_entity.type
_entity.pdbx_description
1 polymer ?
#
loop_
_entity_poly.entity_id
_entity_poly.type
_entity_poly.pdbx_seq_one_letter_code
_entity_poly.pdbx_strand_id
1 'polypeptide(L)'
;MILASALVALALVLVLGAALVLARILGRRVISQRERTSLPIVDLTETTLTMPATEETLQPGRYGLWNADQSEYALIGEVVTRDPEQANVTRRVLSLSTTPQAFGSDAVWTGHVFRTPTDVVPDARELTIDTPAGECPAWFLPAHNPGRTWAIHVHGIRTTRITALRTVPAALEAGLPSLVVSFRGDGEGPETTPAGISHLGSTEWEDIDAAIGHAIANGAEDVVIFGWSMGATASLIAAERGLNADRVRAMVLIGPAVDWSATIAAGARKAHLPGVLGALAFWALTTPGICRLTGLTSPLPRRDLVWTKNARIDLPIFVIHSPADRDLPIDASREFVAQSPFRRTLQEFAGGALHCWEYNHAPEVFNGAISSFLAQLPRNLRE
;
A
#
# COMPACT_ATOMS: atom_id res chain seq x y z
N MET A 1 20.79 -47.49 -21.37
CA MET A 1 19.48 -46.96 -20.92
C MET A 1 19.50 -46.49 -19.46
N ILE A 2 19.95 -47.31 -18.49
CA ILE A 2 19.94 -46.96 -17.06
C ILE A 2 20.75 -45.69 -16.73
N LEU A 3 21.94 -45.52 -17.31
CA LEU A 3 22.81 -44.34 -17.06
C LEU A 3 22.20 -43.03 -17.59
N ALA A 4 21.52 -43.08 -18.74
CA ALA A 4 20.83 -41.92 -19.32
C ALA A 4 19.61 -41.53 -18.49
N SER A 5 18.85 -42.50 -17.98
CA SER A 5 17.73 -42.27 -17.06
C SER A 5 18.19 -41.68 -15.73
N ALA A 6 19.33 -42.12 -15.19
CA ALA A 6 19.91 -41.57 -13.96
C ALA A 6 20.39 -40.11 -14.14
N LEU A 7 20.99 -39.79 -15.28
CA LEU A 7 21.42 -38.42 -15.61
C LEU A 7 20.22 -37.47 -15.81
N VAL A 8 19.16 -37.94 -16.47
CA VAL A 8 17.91 -37.17 -16.62
C VAL A 8 17.24 -36.94 -15.26
N ALA A 9 17.19 -37.96 -14.40
CA ALA A 9 16.65 -37.83 -13.05
C ALA A 9 17.47 -36.85 -12.20
N LEU A 10 18.80 -36.92 -12.24
CA LEU A 10 19.68 -36.00 -11.53
C LEU A 10 19.52 -34.55 -12.03
N ALA A 11 19.45 -34.35 -13.36
CA ALA A 11 19.20 -33.04 -13.95
C ALA A 11 17.85 -32.46 -13.52
N LEU A 12 16.79 -33.29 -13.50
CA LEU A 12 15.46 -32.88 -13.02
C LEU A 12 15.50 -32.49 -11.53
N VAL A 13 16.20 -33.25 -10.69
CA VAL A 13 16.36 -32.92 -9.25
C VAL A 13 17.12 -31.60 -9.07
N LEU A 14 18.17 -31.35 -9.85
CA LEU A 14 18.93 -30.10 -9.79
C LEU A 14 18.12 -28.90 -10.28
N VAL A 15 17.37 -29.05 -11.37
CA VAL A 15 16.47 -28.01 -11.90
C VAL A 15 15.36 -27.70 -10.89
N LEU A 16 14.75 -28.73 -10.31
CA LEU A 16 13.71 -28.58 -9.30
C LEU A 16 14.27 -27.92 -8.02
N GLY A 17 15.48 -28.31 -7.61
CA GLY A 17 16.18 -27.72 -6.48
C GLY A 17 16.50 -26.24 -6.69
N ALA A 18 17.03 -25.87 -7.86
CA ALA A 18 17.30 -24.48 -8.22
C ALA A 18 16.01 -23.64 -8.29
N ALA A 19 14.95 -24.20 -8.86
CA ALA A 19 13.64 -23.54 -8.91
C ALA A 19 13.06 -23.31 -7.51
N LEU A 20 13.22 -24.26 -6.58
CA LEU A 20 12.77 -24.13 -5.19
C LEU A 20 13.60 -23.08 -4.43
N VAL A 21 14.92 -23.02 -4.65
CA VAL A 21 15.78 -21.98 -4.07
C VAL A 21 15.38 -20.58 -4.56
N LEU A 22 15.15 -20.43 -5.87
CA LEU A 22 14.69 -19.17 -6.46
C LEU A 22 13.29 -18.78 -5.95
N ALA A 23 12.38 -19.74 -5.82
CA ALA A 23 11.05 -19.54 -5.24
C ALA A 23 11.13 -19.09 -3.77
N ARG A 24 12.05 -19.67 -2.99
CA ARG A 24 12.36 -19.23 -1.62
C ARG A 24 12.86 -17.80 -1.59
N ILE A 25 13.83 -17.44 -2.43
CA ILE A 25 14.39 -16.08 -2.49
C ILE A 25 13.31 -15.08 -2.87
N LEU A 26 12.51 -15.39 -3.90
CA LEU A 26 11.43 -14.54 -4.36
C LEU A 26 10.34 -14.39 -3.27
N GLY A 27 9.92 -15.49 -2.65
CA GLY A 27 8.95 -15.49 -1.56
C GLY A 27 9.42 -14.65 -0.37
N ARG A 28 10.68 -14.83 0.06
CA ARG A 28 11.29 -14.01 1.12
C ARG A 28 11.30 -12.53 0.73
N ARG A 29 11.72 -12.22 -0.50
CA ARG A 29 11.79 -10.85 -1.02
C ARG A 29 10.43 -10.17 -1.12
N VAL A 30 9.33 -10.92 -1.25
CA VAL A 30 7.96 -10.40 -1.27
C VAL A 30 7.53 -9.98 0.14
N ILE A 31 7.79 -10.82 1.14
CA ILE A 31 7.30 -10.62 2.51
C ILE A 31 8.22 -9.76 3.39
N SER A 32 9.50 -9.62 3.03
CA SER A 32 10.44 -8.82 3.84
C SER A 32 10.23 -7.31 3.67
N GLN A 33 10.42 -6.60 4.78
CA GLN A 33 10.66 -5.16 4.78
C GLN A 33 11.91 -4.82 3.96
N ARG A 34 11.96 -3.61 3.39
CA ARG A 34 13.13 -3.10 2.68
C ARG A 34 13.48 -1.71 3.19
N GLU A 35 14.77 -1.47 3.36
CA GLU A 35 15.28 -0.13 3.55
C GLU A 35 15.03 0.68 2.26
N ARG A 36 14.60 1.93 2.45
CA ARG A 36 14.43 2.87 1.34
C ARG A 36 15.81 3.30 0.86
N THR A 37 16.03 3.29 -0.45
CA THR A 37 17.28 3.74 -1.03
C THR A 37 17.30 5.26 -1.09
N SER A 38 18.33 5.87 -0.50
CA SER A 38 18.59 7.30 -0.67
C SER A 38 19.19 7.58 -2.05
N LEU A 39 18.90 8.76 -2.57
CA LEU A 39 19.46 9.31 -3.79
C LEU A 39 20.29 10.55 -3.43
N PRO A 40 21.41 10.79 -4.12
CA PRO A 40 22.20 11.99 -3.91
C PRO A 40 21.43 13.23 -4.39
N ILE A 41 21.57 14.31 -3.64
CA ILE A 41 21.14 15.65 -4.03
C ILE A 41 22.30 16.29 -4.78
N VAL A 42 22.08 16.64 -6.05
CA VAL A 42 23.07 17.33 -6.88
C VAL A 42 23.12 18.81 -6.52
N ASP A 43 21.95 19.42 -6.34
CA ASP A 43 21.80 20.80 -5.89
C ASP A 43 20.45 20.98 -5.19
N LEU A 44 20.40 21.79 -4.14
CA LEU A 44 19.18 22.17 -3.45
C LEU A 44 19.24 23.65 -3.08
N THR A 45 18.22 24.38 -3.49
CA THR A 45 17.97 25.77 -3.14
C THR A 45 16.58 25.90 -2.50
N GLU A 46 16.20 27.10 -2.07
CA GLU A 46 14.85 27.38 -1.57
C GLU A 46 13.76 27.14 -2.63
N THR A 47 14.12 27.12 -3.92
CA THR A 47 13.14 27.07 -5.03
C THR A 47 13.34 25.89 -5.97
N THR A 48 14.51 25.24 -5.97
CA THR A 48 14.83 24.17 -6.90
C THR A 48 15.59 23.04 -6.24
N LEU A 49 15.32 21.82 -6.69
CA LEU A 49 16.03 20.60 -6.33
C LEU A 49 16.51 19.92 -7.61
N THR A 50 17.80 19.60 -7.69
CA THR A 50 18.39 18.80 -8.77
C THR A 50 18.86 17.46 -8.22
N MET A 51 18.45 16.37 -8.87
CA MET A 51 18.75 14.99 -8.48
C MET A 51 18.92 14.09 -9.71
N PRO A 52 19.47 12.87 -9.56
CA PRO A 52 19.48 11.89 -10.64
C PRO A 52 18.09 11.65 -11.21
N ALA A 53 18.00 11.61 -12.54
CA ALA A 53 16.79 11.27 -13.27
C ALA A 53 16.57 9.75 -13.22
N THR A 54 15.54 9.34 -12.48
CA THR A 54 15.07 7.96 -12.37
C THR A 54 13.63 7.87 -12.87
N GLU A 55 13.08 6.67 -13.06
CA GLU A 55 11.65 6.50 -13.39
C GLU A 55 10.75 7.22 -12.37
N GLU A 56 11.19 7.27 -11.11
CA GLU A 56 10.49 7.88 -9.99
C GLU A 56 10.62 9.41 -9.96
N THR A 57 11.85 9.94 -10.03
CA THR A 57 12.10 11.40 -9.95
C THR A 57 11.65 12.14 -11.22
N LEU A 58 11.34 11.40 -12.30
CA LEU A 58 10.75 11.95 -13.53
C LEU A 58 9.21 12.00 -13.51
N GLN A 59 8.54 11.36 -12.54
CA GLN A 59 7.07 11.35 -12.49
C GLN A 59 6.49 12.76 -12.30
N PRO A 60 5.43 13.15 -13.03
CA PRO A 60 4.79 14.45 -12.85
C PRO A 60 4.10 14.54 -11.48
N GLY A 61 3.85 15.77 -11.02
CA GLY A 61 3.11 16.01 -9.78
C GLY A 61 3.98 16.35 -8.58
N ARG A 62 3.48 16.06 -7.37
CA ARG A 62 4.09 16.47 -6.09
C ARG A 62 4.58 15.29 -5.28
N TYR A 63 5.74 15.39 -4.67
CA TYR A 63 6.41 14.30 -3.95
C TYR A 63 7.09 14.80 -2.69
N GLY A 64 7.21 13.92 -1.71
CA GLY A 64 8.00 14.19 -0.52
C GLY A 64 9.46 13.84 -0.75
N LEU A 65 10.32 14.57 -0.05
CA LEU A 65 11.73 14.28 0.06
C LEU A 65 12.08 14.28 1.54
N TRP A 66 12.59 13.17 2.06
CA TRP A 66 13.15 13.10 3.41
C TRP A 66 14.66 13.11 3.32
N ASN A 67 15.36 13.82 4.20
CA ASN A 67 16.81 13.67 4.27
C ASN A 67 17.20 12.25 4.74
N ALA A 68 18.50 11.93 4.68
CA ALA A 68 19.00 10.57 4.95
C ALA A 68 18.63 10.00 6.33
N ASP A 69 18.56 10.85 7.37
CA ASP A 69 18.16 10.44 8.73
C ASP A 69 16.65 10.61 9.01
N GLN A 70 15.88 11.07 8.01
CA GLN A 70 14.44 11.31 8.07
C GLN A 70 13.99 12.34 9.12
N SER A 71 14.89 13.26 9.52
CA SER A 71 14.55 14.37 10.42
C SER A 71 13.94 15.58 9.70
N GLU A 72 14.34 15.80 8.44
CA GLU A 72 13.96 16.94 7.63
C GLU A 72 13.16 16.52 6.38
N TYR A 73 12.26 17.41 5.94
CA TYR A 73 11.29 17.16 4.89
C TYR A 73 11.21 18.33 3.90
N ALA A 74 11.08 18.00 2.61
CA ALA A 74 10.74 18.96 1.57
C ALA A 74 9.55 18.44 0.75
N LEU A 75 8.65 19.35 0.37
CA LEU A 75 7.65 19.07 -0.65
C LEU A 75 8.16 19.55 -2.00
N ILE A 76 8.25 18.62 -2.95
CA ILE A 76 8.81 18.84 -4.28
C ILE A 76 7.68 18.80 -5.30
N GLY A 77 7.63 19.82 -6.17
CA GLY A 77 6.62 19.99 -7.20
C GLY A 77 7.07 19.48 -8.57
N GLU A 78 6.59 20.18 -9.60
CA GLU A 78 6.77 19.82 -11.00
C GLU A 78 8.23 19.82 -11.48
N VAL A 79 8.48 19.11 -12.58
CA VAL A 79 9.76 19.13 -13.29
C VAL A 79 9.92 20.48 -13.98
N VAL A 80 11.02 21.16 -13.69
CA VAL A 80 11.39 22.46 -14.28
C VAL A 80 12.24 22.24 -15.52
N THR A 81 13.29 21.42 -15.41
CA THR A 81 14.19 21.07 -16.51
C THR A 81 14.66 19.63 -16.38
N ARG A 82 15.10 19.07 -17.52
CA ARG A 82 15.76 17.76 -17.60
C ARG A 82 17.09 17.98 -18.28
N ASP A 83 18.15 17.40 -17.73
CA ASP A 83 19.47 17.37 -18.33
C ASP A 83 19.78 15.91 -18.73
N PRO A 84 19.55 15.52 -20.00
CA PRO A 84 19.84 14.18 -20.47
C PRO A 84 21.33 13.84 -20.50
N GLU A 85 22.22 14.84 -20.62
CA GLU A 85 23.67 14.62 -20.69
C GLU A 85 24.22 14.20 -19.33
N GLN A 86 23.73 14.84 -18.26
CA GLN A 86 24.12 14.51 -16.89
C GLN A 86 23.19 13.49 -16.22
N ALA A 87 22.15 13.02 -16.93
CA ALA A 87 21.08 12.19 -16.39
C ALA A 87 20.48 12.77 -15.09
N ASN A 88 20.21 14.08 -15.08
CA ASN A 88 19.66 14.81 -13.94
C ASN A 88 18.28 15.40 -14.26
N VAL A 89 17.48 15.60 -13.21
CA VAL A 89 16.20 16.30 -13.25
C VAL A 89 16.19 17.41 -12.22
N THR A 90 15.75 18.61 -12.62
CA THR A 90 15.52 19.73 -11.72
C THR A 90 14.02 19.93 -11.52
N ARG A 91 13.60 20.03 -10.26
CA ARG A 91 12.20 20.18 -9.86
C ARG A 91 12.01 21.39 -8.97
N ARG A 92 10.77 21.89 -8.92
CA ARG A 92 10.37 23.00 -8.05
C ARG A 92 10.37 22.54 -6.59
N VAL A 93 10.94 23.31 -5.69
CA VAL A 93 10.73 23.16 -4.24
C VAL A 93 9.49 23.97 -3.87
N LEU A 94 8.51 23.32 -3.24
CA LEU A 94 7.26 23.94 -2.78
C LEU A 94 7.33 24.32 -1.31
N SER A 95 8.01 23.51 -0.50
CA SER A 95 8.32 23.83 0.89
C SER A 95 9.55 23.07 1.37
N LEU A 96 10.20 23.62 2.38
CA LEU A 96 11.35 23.04 3.08
C LEU A 96 11.14 23.21 4.58
N SER A 97 11.43 22.16 5.36
CA SER A 97 11.38 22.23 6.83
C SER A 97 12.59 22.94 7.46
N THR A 98 13.68 23.07 6.70
CA THR A 98 14.95 23.64 7.15
C THR A 98 15.65 24.39 6.01
N THR A 99 16.82 24.96 6.26
CA THR A 99 17.60 25.61 5.19
C THR A 99 18.18 24.57 4.21
N PRO A 100 18.38 24.91 2.93
CA PRO A 100 18.97 23.98 1.96
C PRO A 100 20.29 23.35 2.41
N GLN A 101 21.15 24.13 3.08
CA GLN A 101 22.45 23.67 3.58
C GLN A 101 22.31 22.68 4.75
N ALA A 102 21.26 22.79 5.55
CA ALA A 102 20.99 21.90 6.67
C ALA A 102 20.26 20.61 6.28
N PHE A 103 19.72 20.53 5.05
CA PHE A 103 18.96 19.37 4.58
C PHE A 103 19.85 18.14 4.38
N GLY A 104 21.12 18.33 3.98
CA GLY A 104 22.08 17.26 3.70
C GLY A 104 22.26 16.94 2.22
N SER A 105 23.12 15.97 1.92
CA SER A 105 23.53 15.61 0.55
C SER A 105 22.80 14.40 -0.05
N ASP A 106 22.04 13.67 0.77
CA ASP A 106 21.33 12.47 0.36
C ASP A 106 19.91 12.50 0.90
N ALA A 107 18.97 11.98 0.11
CA ALA A 107 17.57 12.02 0.45
C ALA A 107 16.76 10.86 -0.12
N VAL A 108 15.68 10.52 0.58
CA VAL A 108 14.72 9.49 0.21
C VAL A 108 13.54 10.14 -0.50
N TRP A 109 13.41 9.85 -1.79
CA TRP A 109 12.25 10.22 -2.59
C TRP A 109 11.02 9.39 -2.16
N THR A 110 9.86 10.02 -2.00
CA THR A 110 8.65 9.33 -1.53
C THR A 110 7.35 9.92 -2.07
N GLY A 111 6.30 9.09 -2.08
CA GLY A 111 4.93 9.53 -2.32
C GLY A 111 4.31 10.34 -1.18
N HIS A 112 4.98 10.52 -0.04
CA HIS A 112 4.44 11.24 1.13
C HIS A 112 4.36 12.75 0.85
N VAL A 113 3.19 13.26 0.48
CA VAL A 113 2.96 14.70 0.24
C VAL A 113 2.64 15.50 1.51
N PHE A 114 2.32 14.80 2.60
CA PHE A 114 2.12 15.36 3.92
C PHE A 114 3.26 14.87 4.81
N ARG A 115 3.84 15.77 5.63
CA ARG A 115 4.89 15.46 6.60
C ARG A 115 4.28 14.90 7.88
N THR A 116 3.19 15.49 8.34
CA THR A 116 2.49 15.14 9.58
C THR A 116 0.98 15.16 9.37
N PRO A 117 0.18 14.54 10.24
CA PRO A 117 -1.28 14.64 10.15
C PRO A 117 -1.79 16.08 10.33
N THR A 118 -1.03 16.97 10.98
CA THR A 118 -1.40 18.39 11.14
C THR A 118 -1.31 19.19 9.85
N ASP A 119 -0.57 18.71 8.84
CA ASP A 119 -0.58 19.28 7.49
C ASP A 119 -1.92 19.04 6.77
N VAL A 120 -2.71 18.07 7.24
CA VAL A 120 -4.06 17.78 6.72
C VAL A 120 -5.10 18.55 7.50
N VAL A 121 -5.09 18.43 8.84
CA VAL A 121 -6.01 19.17 9.73
C VAL A 121 -5.30 19.55 11.03
N PRO A 122 -5.34 20.82 11.49
CA PRO A 122 -4.61 21.25 12.67
C PRO A 122 -4.91 20.48 13.96
N ASP A 123 -6.17 20.03 14.12
CA ASP A 123 -6.65 19.34 15.32
C ASP A 123 -6.38 17.82 15.30
N ALA A 124 -5.53 17.35 14.39
CA ALA A 124 -5.13 15.95 14.36
C ALA A 124 -4.37 15.58 15.65
N ARG A 125 -4.68 14.39 16.19
CA ARG A 125 -4.08 13.90 17.44
C ARG A 125 -3.60 12.46 17.30
N GLU A 126 -2.52 12.15 18.00
CA GLU A 126 -2.05 10.78 18.16
C GLU A 126 -2.85 10.05 19.25
N LEU A 127 -3.06 8.76 19.03
CA LEU A 127 -3.66 7.84 19.99
C LEU A 127 -3.07 6.44 19.79
N THR A 128 -3.39 5.54 20.71
CA THR A 128 -2.99 4.14 20.64
C THR A 128 -4.23 3.26 20.61
N ILE A 129 -4.20 2.21 19.80
CA ILE A 129 -5.25 1.20 19.67
C ILE A 129 -4.70 -0.13 20.15
N ASP A 130 -5.39 -0.73 21.13
CA ASP A 130 -5.06 -2.08 21.59
C ASP A 130 -5.50 -3.12 20.56
N THR A 131 -4.56 -3.93 20.09
CA THR A 131 -4.82 -5.01 19.14
C THR A 131 -4.40 -6.37 19.72
N PRO A 132 -4.84 -7.49 19.14
CA PRO A 132 -4.37 -8.81 19.56
C PRO A 132 -2.85 -9.01 19.49
N ALA A 133 -2.14 -8.24 18.64
CA ALA A 133 -0.68 -8.28 18.54
C ALA A 133 0.04 -7.28 19.47
N GLY A 134 -0.69 -6.39 20.13
CA GLY A 134 -0.16 -5.33 20.98
C GLY A 134 -0.67 -3.94 20.60
N GLU A 135 -0.08 -2.91 21.20
CA GLU A 135 -0.44 -1.52 20.98
C GLU A 135 -0.05 -1.05 19.56
N CYS A 136 -1.01 -0.56 18.78
CA CYS A 136 -0.80 0.05 17.47
C CYS A 136 -1.07 1.56 17.55
N PRO A 137 -0.07 2.43 17.34
CA PRO A 137 -0.32 3.85 17.28
C PRO A 137 -1.14 4.26 16.05
N ALA A 138 -1.95 5.30 16.18
CA ALA A 138 -2.79 5.82 15.13
C ALA A 138 -2.94 7.34 15.25
N TRP A 139 -3.39 7.98 14.17
CA TRP A 139 -3.84 9.36 14.22
C TRP A 139 -5.34 9.44 14.07
N PHE A 140 -5.97 10.26 14.92
CA PHE A 140 -7.35 10.68 14.75
C PHE A 140 -7.39 12.10 14.17
N LEU A 141 -8.09 12.25 13.06
CA LEU A 141 -8.28 13.50 12.34
C LEU A 141 -9.79 13.84 12.38
N PRO A 142 -10.19 14.88 13.14
CA PRO A 142 -11.61 15.23 13.26
C PRO A 142 -12.14 15.86 11.97
N ALA A 143 -13.35 15.46 11.57
CA ALA A 143 -14.10 16.17 10.52
C ALA A 143 -14.80 17.41 11.11
N HIS A 144 -14.92 18.48 10.31
CA HIS A 144 -15.52 19.74 10.77
C HIS A 144 -17.01 19.60 11.10
N ASN A 145 -17.76 18.87 10.26
CA ASN A 145 -19.17 18.53 10.47
C ASN A 145 -19.29 17.00 10.54
N PRO A 146 -18.97 16.39 11.68
CA PRO A 146 -18.82 14.94 11.76
C PRO A 146 -20.18 14.24 11.66
N GLY A 147 -20.28 13.27 10.74
CA GLY A 147 -21.34 12.28 10.72
C GLY A 147 -21.12 11.16 11.75
N ARG A 148 -21.99 10.15 11.73
CA ARG A 148 -21.85 8.94 12.56
C ARG A 148 -21.01 7.83 11.90
N THR A 149 -20.60 8.03 10.65
CA THR A 149 -19.72 7.09 9.94
C THR A 149 -18.30 7.63 9.99
N TRP A 150 -17.34 6.78 10.36
CA TRP A 150 -15.92 7.13 10.40
C TRP A 150 -15.17 6.50 9.23
N ALA A 151 -14.00 7.04 8.90
CA ALA A 151 -13.09 6.48 7.92
C ALA A 151 -11.90 5.79 8.60
N ILE A 152 -11.57 4.57 8.17
CA ILE A 152 -10.37 3.84 8.60
C ILE A 152 -9.38 3.80 7.43
N HIS A 153 -8.22 4.42 7.58
CA HIS A 153 -7.21 4.54 6.54
C HIS A 153 -6.04 3.58 6.81
N VAL A 154 -5.85 2.62 5.90
CA VAL A 154 -4.92 1.50 6.05
C VAL A 154 -3.87 1.57 4.95
N HIS A 155 -2.60 1.74 5.33
CA HIS A 155 -1.49 1.83 4.39
C HIS A 155 -1.04 0.47 3.85
N GLY A 156 -0.13 0.49 2.88
CA GLY A 156 0.43 -0.70 2.25
C GLY A 156 1.64 -1.29 2.97
N ILE A 157 2.22 -2.34 2.36
CA ILE A 157 3.48 -2.95 2.81
C ILE A 157 4.67 -2.01 2.55
N ARG A 158 5.73 -2.10 3.38
CA ARG A 158 6.98 -1.31 3.25
C ARG A 158 6.83 0.20 3.32
N THR A 159 5.78 0.62 4.00
CA THR A 159 5.54 2.00 4.34
C THR A 159 4.81 2.06 5.66
N THR A 160 4.60 3.27 6.17
CA THR A 160 3.88 3.51 7.41
C THR A 160 2.59 4.28 7.16
N ARG A 161 1.84 4.53 8.23
CA ARG A 161 0.52 5.17 8.20
C ARG A 161 0.51 6.57 7.54
N ILE A 162 1.66 7.25 7.48
CA ILE A 162 1.84 8.52 6.75
C ILE A 162 1.43 8.45 5.28
N THR A 163 1.59 7.31 4.62
CA THR A 163 1.18 7.13 3.20
C THR A 163 -0.33 7.31 3.01
N ALA A 164 -1.10 6.90 4.01
CA ALA A 164 -2.55 6.89 3.96
C ALA A 164 -3.19 8.26 4.25
N LEU A 165 -2.41 9.27 4.69
CA LEU A 165 -2.88 10.66 4.82
C LEU A 165 -3.45 11.21 3.50
N ARG A 166 -3.02 10.68 2.35
CA ARG A 166 -3.48 11.10 1.02
C ARG A 166 -4.95 10.80 0.72
N THR A 167 -5.61 9.91 1.46
CA THR A 167 -7.07 9.72 1.34
C THR A 167 -7.88 10.49 2.38
N VAL A 168 -7.23 11.10 3.37
CA VAL A 168 -7.91 11.80 4.46
C VAL A 168 -8.64 13.07 3.99
N PRO A 169 -8.09 13.95 3.12
CA PRO A 169 -8.79 15.15 2.68
C PRO A 169 -10.21 14.89 2.15
N ALA A 170 -10.37 13.91 1.25
CA ALA A 170 -11.67 13.55 0.69
C ALA A 170 -12.63 12.94 1.74
N ALA A 171 -12.10 12.19 2.72
CA ALA A 171 -12.90 11.64 3.81
C ALA A 171 -13.42 12.74 4.76
N LEU A 172 -12.56 13.69 5.14
CA LEU A 172 -12.94 14.81 6.00
C LEU A 172 -13.96 15.73 5.31
N GLU A 173 -13.79 15.99 4.01
CA GLU A 173 -14.74 16.76 3.20
C GLU A 173 -16.12 16.08 3.16
N ALA A 174 -16.15 14.75 3.13
CA ALA A 174 -17.38 13.95 3.23
C ALA A 174 -17.96 13.87 4.66
N GLY A 175 -17.36 14.54 5.64
CA GLY A 175 -17.82 14.54 7.04
C GLY A 175 -17.49 13.27 7.82
N LEU A 176 -16.51 12.48 7.35
CA LEU A 176 -16.07 11.25 8.02
C LEU A 176 -14.87 11.57 8.94
N PRO A 177 -15.00 11.51 10.28
CA PRO A 177 -13.84 11.50 11.16
C PRO A 177 -12.91 10.34 10.77
N SER A 178 -11.61 10.60 10.71
CA SER A 178 -10.65 9.65 10.13
C SER A 178 -9.71 9.09 11.19
N LEU A 179 -9.56 7.76 11.22
CA LEU A 179 -8.45 7.06 11.87
C LEU A 179 -7.45 6.62 10.81
N VAL A 180 -6.19 7.04 10.97
CA VAL A 180 -5.06 6.60 10.14
C VAL A 180 -4.20 5.69 11.00
N VAL A 181 -4.22 4.39 10.69
CA VAL A 181 -3.80 3.36 11.64
C VAL A 181 -2.49 2.71 11.21
N SER A 182 -1.63 2.41 12.19
CA SER A 182 -0.55 1.44 12.05
C SER A 182 -1.11 0.02 12.20
N PHE A 183 -0.29 -0.99 11.88
CA PHE A 183 -0.59 -2.40 12.15
C PHE A 183 0.71 -3.19 12.39
N ARG A 184 0.59 -4.46 12.79
CA ARG A 184 1.76 -5.29 13.09
C ARG A 184 2.75 -5.37 11.92
N GLY A 185 4.03 -5.18 12.20
CA GLY A 185 5.12 -5.34 11.24
C GLY A 185 5.30 -4.22 10.23
N ASP A 186 4.67 -3.06 10.41
CA ASP A 186 4.87 -1.86 9.58
C ASP A 186 6.05 -0.97 10.01
N GLY A 187 6.62 -1.22 11.19
CA GLY A 187 7.70 -0.45 11.80
C GLY A 187 7.25 0.59 12.84
N GLU A 188 5.95 0.80 13.00
CA GLU A 188 5.34 1.67 14.03
C GLU A 188 4.51 0.87 15.04
N GLY A 189 3.77 -0.15 14.58
CA GLY A 189 3.05 -1.11 15.40
C GLY A 189 3.92 -2.24 15.94
N PRO A 190 3.31 -3.25 16.60
CA PRO A 190 4.02 -4.39 17.15
C PRO A 190 4.79 -5.17 16.09
N GLU A 191 5.95 -5.70 16.45
CA GLU A 191 6.72 -6.56 15.55
C GLU A 191 5.98 -7.86 15.23
N THR A 192 6.15 -8.35 14.01
CA THR A 192 5.70 -9.68 13.64
C THR A 192 6.61 -10.74 14.22
N THR A 193 6.12 -11.98 14.35
CA THR A 193 6.99 -13.13 14.63
C THR A 193 7.01 -14.07 13.44
N PRO A 194 8.15 -14.19 12.71
CA PRO A 194 9.43 -13.50 12.92
C PRO A 194 9.43 -12.01 12.53
N ALA A 195 10.34 -11.22 13.10
CA ALA A 195 10.43 -9.77 12.90
C ALA A 195 10.70 -9.40 11.43
N GLY A 196 10.15 -8.27 10.99
CA GLY A 196 10.31 -7.74 9.64
C GLY A 196 9.69 -8.59 8.51
N ILE A 197 8.66 -9.40 8.82
CA ILE A 197 7.96 -10.26 7.84
C ILE A 197 6.48 -9.90 7.79
N SER A 198 6.03 -9.41 6.64
CA SER A 198 4.62 -9.21 6.35
C SER A 198 3.92 -10.55 6.04
N HIS A 199 2.69 -10.69 6.53
CA HIS A 199 1.80 -11.80 6.20
C HIS A 199 0.83 -11.44 5.07
N LEU A 200 1.13 -10.36 4.33
CA LEU A 200 0.39 -9.92 3.15
C LEU A 200 -1.09 -9.61 3.43
N GLY A 201 -1.40 -9.20 4.67
CA GLY A 201 -2.74 -8.91 5.16
C GLY A 201 -3.38 -10.06 5.94
N SER A 202 -2.83 -11.28 5.89
CA SER A 202 -3.49 -12.46 6.48
C SER A 202 -3.48 -12.50 8.00
N THR A 203 -2.66 -11.68 8.64
CA THR A 203 -2.67 -11.48 10.11
C THR A 203 -2.94 -10.02 10.47
N GLU A 204 -2.49 -9.08 9.64
CA GLU A 204 -2.66 -7.65 9.85
C GLU A 204 -4.14 -7.22 9.87
N TRP A 205 -5.05 -7.99 9.26
CA TRP A 205 -6.49 -7.71 9.28
C TRP A 205 -7.09 -7.65 10.69
N GLU A 206 -6.52 -8.37 11.67
CA GLU A 206 -6.98 -8.33 13.07
C GLU A 206 -6.75 -6.94 13.69
N ASP A 207 -5.67 -6.26 13.31
CA ASP A 207 -5.36 -4.91 13.79
C ASP A 207 -6.31 -3.90 13.15
N ILE A 208 -6.70 -4.14 11.88
CA ILE A 208 -7.71 -3.34 11.19
C ILE A 208 -9.08 -3.52 11.83
N ASP A 209 -9.46 -4.76 12.17
CA ASP A 209 -10.72 -5.03 12.89
C ASP A 209 -10.74 -4.39 14.28
N ALA A 210 -9.61 -4.40 15.00
CA ALA A 210 -9.46 -3.68 16.27
C ALA A 210 -9.62 -2.16 16.10
N ALA A 211 -9.09 -1.58 15.01
CA ALA A 211 -9.29 -0.16 14.69
C ALA A 211 -10.75 0.19 14.39
N ILE A 212 -11.48 -0.70 13.70
CA ILE A 212 -12.93 -0.55 13.50
C ILE A 212 -13.62 -0.57 14.87
N GLY A 213 -13.31 -1.55 15.72
CA GLY A 213 -13.85 -1.64 17.09
C GLY A 213 -13.57 -0.37 17.91
N HIS A 214 -12.37 0.20 17.80
CA HIS A 214 -12.01 1.47 18.44
C HIS A 214 -12.89 2.62 17.96
N ALA A 215 -13.10 2.77 16.64
CA ALA A 215 -14.00 3.79 16.10
C ALA A 215 -15.43 3.66 16.66
N ILE A 216 -15.96 2.43 16.69
CA ILE A 216 -17.30 2.15 17.21
C ILE A 216 -17.40 2.49 18.70
N ALA A 217 -16.41 2.09 19.50
CA ALA A 217 -16.35 2.43 20.92
C ALA A 217 -16.27 3.94 21.19
N ASN A 218 -15.81 4.73 20.20
CA ASN A 218 -15.69 6.18 20.28
C ASN A 218 -16.78 6.94 19.51
N GLY A 219 -17.91 6.28 19.22
CA GLY A 219 -19.12 6.92 18.73
C GLY A 219 -19.38 6.79 17.24
N ALA A 220 -18.57 6.03 16.49
CA ALA A 220 -18.94 5.62 15.15
C ALA A 220 -20.09 4.59 15.21
N GLU A 221 -21.08 4.74 14.34
CA GLU A 221 -22.11 3.71 14.13
C GLU A 221 -21.68 2.69 13.07
N ASP A 222 -20.89 3.17 12.09
CA ASP A 222 -20.48 2.48 10.88
C ASP A 222 -19.12 3.03 10.40
N VAL A 223 -18.46 2.31 9.49
CA VAL A 223 -17.18 2.74 8.91
C VAL A 223 -17.10 2.60 7.39
N VAL A 224 -16.27 3.44 6.78
CA VAL A 224 -15.74 3.28 5.42
C VAL A 224 -14.25 3.00 5.51
N ILE A 225 -13.76 1.96 4.82
CA ILE A 225 -12.34 1.58 4.87
C ILE A 225 -11.62 2.07 3.62
N PHE A 226 -10.51 2.78 3.80
CA PHE A 226 -9.59 3.23 2.75
C PHE A 226 -8.34 2.35 2.77
N GLY A 227 -8.27 1.35 1.89
CA GLY A 227 -7.16 0.38 1.86
C GLY A 227 -6.19 0.64 0.71
N TRP A 228 -4.91 0.84 1.03
CA TRP A 228 -3.83 1.02 0.04
C TRP A 228 -3.04 -0.28 -0.15
N SER A 229 -2.82 -0.73 -1.39
CA SER A 229 -1.92 -1.86 -1.68
C SER A 229 -2.24 -3.11 -0.83
N MET A 230 -1.30 -3.62 -0.03
CA MET A 230 -1.52 -4.72 0.93
C MET A 230 -2.59 -4.40 1.98
N GLY A 231 -2.73 -3.13 2.38
CA GLY A 231 -3.80 -2.67 3.27
C GLY A 231 -5.19 -2.94 2.71
N ALA A 232 -5.36 -2.96 1.38
CA ALA A 232 -6.59 -3.43 0.75
C ALA A 232 -6.85 -4.92 0.99
N THR A 233 -5.81 -5.78 0.94
CA THR A 233 -5.94 -7.20 1.30
C THR A 233 -6.42 -7.35 2.74
N ALA A 234 -5.74 -6.69 3.69
CA ALA A 234 -6.10 -6.74 5.11
C ALA A 234 -7.52 -6.23 5.36
N SER A 235 -7.89 -5.11 4.73
CA SER A 235 -9.23 -4.52 4.83
C SER A 235 -10.32 -5.43 4.29
N LEU A 236 -10.07 -6.13 3.17
CA LEU A 236 -11.03 -7.09 2.61
C LEU A 236 -11.22 -8.28 3.55
N ILE A 237 -10.15 -8.79 4.17
CA ILE A 237 -10.27 -9.88 5.14
C ILE A 237 -11.05 -9.43 6.37
N ALA A 238 -10.77 -8.24 6.90
CA ALA A 238 -11.50 -7.66 8.04
C ALA A 238 -12.99 -7.47 7.71
N ALA A 239 -13.32 -6.97 6.52
CA ALA A 239 -14.71 -6.79 6.08
C ALA A 239 -15.43 -8.12 5.76
N GLU A 240 -14.72 -9.22 5.51
CA GLU A 240 -15.32 -10.54 5.31
C GLU A 240 -15.61 -11.26 6.62
N ARG A 241 -14.68 -11.22 7.58
CA ARG A 241 -14.72 -12.09 8.77
C ARG A 241 -14.34 -11.43 10.09
N GLY A 242 -14.06 -10.13 10.10
CA GLY A 242 -13.79 -9.39 11.33
C GLY A 242 -14.98 -9.39 12.28
N LEU A 243 -14.70 -9.22 13.57
CA LEU A 243 -15.75 -9.14 14.59
C LEU A 243 -16.66 -7.94 14.36
N ASN A 244 -16.14 -6.87 13.73
CA ASN A 244 -16.87 -5.66 13.40
C ASN A 244 -17.21 -5.55 11.90
N ALA A 245 -17.15 -6.67 11.15
CA ALA A 245 -17.43 -6.70 9.72
C ALA A 245 -18.83 -6.17 9.37
N ASP A 246 -19.80 -6.39 10.27
CA ASP A 246 -21.17 -5.90 10.13
C ASP A 246 -21.25 -4.37 10.11
N ARG A 247 -20.23 -3.64 10.56
CA ARG A 247 -20.16 -2.17 10.59
C ARG A 247 -19.51 -1.55 9.37
N VAL A 248 -18.93 -2.35 8.48
CA VAL A 248 -18.30 -1.85 7.26
C VAL A 248 -19.36 -1.58 6.20
N ARG A 249 -19.38 -0.36 5.66
CA ARG A 249 -20.43 0.08 4.72
C ARG A 249 -19.96 0.32 3.31
N ALA A 250 -18.69 0.67 3.14
CA ALA A 250 -18.07 0.79 1.85
C ALA A 250 -16.56 0.67 2.00
N MET A 251 -15.89 0.46 0.87
CA MET A 251 -14.43 0.46 0.81
C MET A 251 -13.96 1.30 -0.37
N VAL A 252 -12.88 2.04 -0.17
CA VAL A 252 -12.12 2.71 -1.22
C VAL A 252 -10.73 2.07 -1.25
N LEU A 253 -10.37 1.46 -2.37
CA LEU A 253 -9.18 0.66 -2.52
C LEU A 253 -8.24 1.30 -3.54
N ILE A 254 -7.01 1.60 -3.14
CA ILE A 254 -6.04 2.35 -3.95
C ILE A 254 -4.87 1.45 -4.30
N GLY A 255 -4.64 1.24 -5.60
CA GLY A 255 -3.69 0.27 -6.15
C GLY A 255 -3.74 -1.05 -5.37
N PRO A 256 -4.88 -1.77 -5.31
CA PRO A 256 -5.06 -2.80 -4.29
C PRO A 256 -4.45 -4.16 -4.64
N ALA A 257 -3.81 -4.80 -3.66
CA ALA A 257 -3.28 -6.15 -3.80
C ALA A 257 -4.39 -7.21 -3.63
N VAL A 258 -5.23 -7.35 -4.66
CA VAL A 258 -6.37 -8.29 -4.66
C VAL A 258 -6.02 -9.70 -5.13
N ASP A 259 -4.87 -9.91 -5.77
CA ASP A 259 -4.39 -11.22 -6.20
C ASP A 259 -2.86 -11.33 -6.07
N TRP A 260 -2.41 -11.87 -4.94
CA TRP A 260 -0.97 -12.06 -4.70
C TRP A 260 -0.34 -13.10 -5.62
N SER A 261 -1.12 -14.05 -6.16
CA SER A 261 -0.61 -14.99 -7.15
C SER A 261 -0.23 -14.25 -8.44
N ALA A 262 -1.10 -13.36 -8.91
CA ALA A 262 -0.84 -12.53 -10.08
C ALA A 262 0.30 -11.52 -9.82
N THR A 263 0.29 -10.87 -8.66
CA THR A 263 1.33 -9.92 -8.23
C THR A 263 2.72 -10.54 -8.19
N ILE A 264 2.88 -11.71 -7.55
CA ILE A 264 4.19 -12.37 -7.44
C ILE A 264 4.66 -12.86 -8.82
N ALA A 265 3.76 -13.34 -9.67
CA ALA A 265 4.08 -13.71 -11.04
C ALA A 265 4.50 -12.50 -11.89
N ALA A 266 3.86 -11.34 -11.72
CA ALA A 266 4.24 -10.09 -12.37
C ALA A 266 5.62 -9.61 -11.88
N GLY A 267 5.87 -9.65 -10.57
CA GLY A 267 7.16 -9.32 -9.97
C GLY A 267 8.30 -10.22 -10.46
N ALA A 268 8.04 -11.52 -10.66
CA ALA A 268 9.01 -12.43 -11.27
C ALA A 268 9.36 -12.00 -12.70
N ARG A 269 8.36 -11.70 -13.53
CA ARG A 269 8.57 -11.23 -14.92
C ARG A 269 9.33 -9.91 -14.98
N LYS A 270 9.02 -8.97 -14.08
CA LYS A 270 9.73 -7.68 -13.92
C LYS A 270 11.21 -7.90 -13.59
N ALA A 271 11.54 -8.93 -12.83
CA ALA A 271 12.92 -9.33 -12.54
C ALA A 271 13.57 -10.18 -13.65
N HIS A 272 12.99 -10.23 -14.86
CA HIS A 272 13.41 -11.07 -15.99
C HIS A 272 13.44 -12.58 -15.68
N LEU A 273 12.62 -13.02 -14.73
CA LEU A 273 12.47 -14.43 -14.38
C LEU A 273 11.19 -15.01 -15.02
N PRO A 274 11.18 -16.31 -15.37
CA PRO A 274 9.97 -16.97 -15.87
C PRO A 274 8.80 -16.87 -14.88
N GLY A 275 7.59 -16.62 -15.38
CA GLY A 275 6.39 -16.48 -14.55
C GLY A 275 6.06 -17.72 -13.69
N VAL A 276 6.49 -18.91 -14.13
CA VAL A 276 6.37 -20.15 -13.34
C VAL A 276 7.11 -20.07 -12.00
N LEU A 277 8.22 -19.33 -11.91
CA LEU A 277 8.92 -19.12 -10.64
C LEU A 277 8.10 -18.27 -9.67
N GLY A 278 7.29 -17.34 -10.17
CA GLY A 278 6.35 -16.59 -9.35
C GLY A 278 5.20 -17.46 -8.82
N ALA A 279 4.66 -18.34 -9.66
CA ALA A 279 3.67 -19.33 -9.22
C ALA A 279 4.23 -20.29 -8.16
N LEU A 280 5.47 -20.75 -8.34
CA LEU A 280 6.17 -21.58 -7.35
C LEU A 280 6.46 -20.83 -6.05
N ALA A 281 6.81 -19.54 -6.11
CA ALA A 281 6.99 -18.71 -4.92
C ALA A 281 5.68 -18.54 -4.15
N PHE A 282 4.57 -18.28 -4.84
CA PHE A 282 3.25 -18.21 -4.22
C PHE A 282 2.82 -19.57 -3.62
N TRP A 283 3.10 -20.68 -4.31
CA TRP A 283 2.87 -22.02 -3.78
C TRP A 283 3.70 -22.29 -2.51
N ALA A 284 4.97 -21.88 -2.50
CA ALA A 284 5.84 -22.02 -1.34
C ALA A 284 5.32 -21.23 -0.13
N LEU A 285 4.81 -20.01 -0.34
CA LEU A 285 4.21 -19.18 0.73
C LEU A 285 2.93 -19.78 1.32
N THR A 286 2.17 -20.52 0.52
CA THR A 286 0.82 -21.00 0.87
C THR A 286 0.78 -22.48 1.27
N THR A 287 1.90 -23.20 1.17
CA THR A 287 1.96 -24.64 1.45
C THR A 287 2.52 -24.93 2.85
N PRO A 288 1.81 -25.71 3.70
CA PRO A 288 2.31 -26.14 5.00
C PRO A 288 3.70 -26.79 4.92
N GLY A 289 4.58 -26.47 5.87
CA GLY A 289 5.96 -26.96 5.92
C GLY A 289 6.91 -26.23 4.96
N ILE A 290 6.49 -25.98 3.72
CA ILE A 290 7.31 -25.31 2.69
C ILE A 290 7.44 -23.80 2.96
N CYS A 291 6.38 -23.17 3.47
CA CYS A 291 6.40 -21.77 3.91
C CYS A 291 7.51 -21.45 4.92
N ARG A 292 7.96 -22.42 5.72
CA ARG A 292 9.10 -22.24 6.64
C ARG A 292 10.40 -21.94 5.90
N LEU A 293 10.52 -22.39 4.65
CA LEU A 293 11.64 -22.04 3.78
C LEU A 293 11.58 -20.58 3.31
N THR A 294 10.46 -19.87 3.38
CA THR A 294 10.43 -18.41 3.09
C THR A 294 10.66 -17.59 4.37
N GLY A 295 10.71 -18.25 5.52
CA GLY A 295 10.83 -17.65 6.84
C GLY A 295 9.50 -17.36 7.53
N LEU A 296 8.37 -17.83 6.98
CA LEU A 296 7.09 -17.82 7.67
C LEU A 296 7.03 -18.93 8.72
N THR A 297 6.27 -18.72 9.80
CA THR A 297 6.02 -19.75 10.83
C THR A 297 4.84 -20.65 10.46
N SER A 298 3.85 -20.10 9.75
CA SER A 298 2.65 -20.77 9.25
C SER A 298 2.40 -20.41 7.77
N PRO A 299 1.70 -21.26 7.00
CA PRO A 299 1.38 -20.95 5.61
C PRO A 299 0.35 -19.82 5.52
N LEU A 300 0.51 -18.94 4.53
CA LEU A 300 -0.49 -17.92 4.26
C LEU A 300 -1.75 -18.56 3.67
N PRO A 301 -2.96 -18.28 4.18
CA PRO A 301 -4.19 -18.84 3.64
C PRO A 301 -4.40 -18.36 2.20
N ARG A 302 -4.36 -19.28 1.22
CA ARG A 302 -4.50 -18.95 -0.20
C ARG A 302 -5.78 -18.16 -0.51
N ARG A 303 -6.87 -18.48 0.20
CA ARG A 303 -8.16 -17.80 0.10
C ARG A 303 -8.03 -16.32 0.46
N ASP A 304 -7.25 -15.97 1.47
CA ASP A 304 -7.09 -14.59 1.95
C ASP A 304 -6.23 -13.76 0.98
N LEU A 305 -5.45 -14.42 0.13
CA LEU A 305 -4.52 -13.78 -0.80
C LEU A 305 -5.04 -13.66 -2.26
N VAL A 306 -6.20 -14.27 -2.57
CA VAL A 306 -6.77 -14.29 -3.93
C VAL A 306 -8.24 -13.93 -3.89
N TRP A 307 -8.54 -12.65 -4.14
CA TRP A 307 -9.89 -12.07 -4.19
C TRP A 307 -10.48 -12.03 -5.61
N THR A 308 -9.70 -12.40 -6.62
CA THR A 308 -10.07 -12.42 -8.06
C THR A 308 -10.91 -13.64 -8.48
N LYS A 309 -11.13 -14.62 -7.58
CA LYS A 309 -11.85 -15.86 -7.93
C LYS A 309 -13.28 -15.95 -7.42
N ASN A 310 -13.65 -15.24 -6.36
CA ASN A 310 -14.98 -15.34 -5.75
C ASN A 310 -15.41 -14.00 -5.17
N ALA A 311 -16.66 -13.60 -5.43
CA ALA A 311 -17.27 -12.45 -4.77
C ALA A 311 -17.70 -12.84 -3.34
N ARG A 312 -16.82 -12.60 -2.37
CA ARG A 312 -17.05 -12.98 -0.95
C ARG A 312 -17.73 -11.89 -0.11
N ILE A 313 -17.73 -10.66 -0.61
CA ILE A 313 -18.25 -9.47 0.08
C ILE A 313 -19.20 -8.75 -0.87
N ASP A 314 -20.39 -8.41 -0.36
CA ASP A 314 -21.44 -7.62 -1.03
C ASP A 314 -21.51 -6.19 -0.49
N LEU A 315 -20.37 -5.51 -0.49
CA LEU A 315 -20.27 -4.09 -0.12
C LEU A 315 -20.00 -3.24 -1.36
N PRO A 316 -20.45 -1.97 -1.38
CA PRO A 316 -19.93 -0.96 -2.29
C PRO A 316 -18.40 -0.84 -2.17
N ILE A 317 -17.68 -1.11 -3.26
CA ILE A 317 -16.22 -1.00 -3.30
C ILE A 317 -15.80 -0.15 -4.50
N PHE A 318 -15.09 0.94 -4.23
CA PHE A 318 -14.49 1.77 -5.25
C PHE A 318 -12.99 1.48 -5.35
N VAL A 319 -12.51 1.15 -6.55
CA VAL A 319 -11.10 0.91 -6.82
C VAL A 319 -10.52 2.07 -7.63
N ILE A 320 -9.40 2.63 -7.18
CA ILE A 320 -8.57 3.55 -7.96
C ILE A 320 -7.27 2.81 -8.27
N HIS A 321 -6.91 2.69 -9.54
CA HIS A 321 -5.68 2.00 -9.93
C HIS A 321 -5.13 2.57 -11.24
N SER A 322 -3.86 2.95 -11.25
CA SER A 322 -3.16 3.35 -12.48
C SER A 322 -2.79 2.15 -13.38
N PRO A 323 -3.04 2.20 -14.70
CA PRO A 323 -2.51 1.22 -15.65
C PRO A 323 -0.97 1.21 -15.75
N ALA A 324 -0.31 2.27 -15.27
CA ALA A 324 1.15 2.38 -15.22
C ALA A 324 1.75 1.78 -13.94
N ASP A 325 0.94 1.23 -13.04
CA ASP A 325 1.41 0.52 -11.86
C ASP A 325 2.37 -0.62 -12.27
N ARG A 326 3.60 -0.55 -11.74
CA ARG A 326 4.68 -1.50 -12.04
C ARG A 326 4.81 -2.59 -11.01
N ASP A 327 4.04 -2.55 -9.94
CA ASP A 327 4.15 -3.47 -8.81
C ASP A 327 2.94 -4.40 -8.78
N LEU A 328 1.74 -3.86 -9.03
CA LEU A 328 0.50 -4.64 -9.10
C LEU A 328 -0.09 -4.59 -10.51
N PRO A 329 -0.43 -5.74 -11.11
CA PRO A 329 -1.06 -5.74 -12.43
C PRO A 329 -2.50 -5.21 -12.35
N ILE A 330 -2.83 -4.20 -13.15
CA ILE A 330 -4.18 -3.62 -13.21
C ILE A 330 -5.26 -4.64 -13.58
N ASP A 331 -4.92 -5.68 -14.35
CA ASP A 331 -5.85 -6.74 -14.73
C ASP A 331 -6.44 -7.48 -13.52
N ALA A 332 -5.70 -7.57 -12.40
CA ALA A 332 -6.24 -8.14 -11.16
C ALA A 332 -7.38 -7.26 -10.58
N SER A 333 -7.27 -5.94 -10.69
CA SER A 333 -8.35 -5.03 -10.29
C SER A 333 -9.55 -5.11 -11.24
N ARG A 334 -9.31 -5.22 -12.55
CA ARG A 334 -10.38 -5.46 -13.54
C ARG A 334 -11.15 -6.75 -13.26
N GLU A 335 -10.43 -7.86 -13.01
CA GLU A 335 -11.05 -9.15 -12.66
C GLU A 335 -11.80 -9.08 -11.33
N PHE A 336 -11.25 -8.40 -10.32
CA PHE A 336 -11.89 -8.22 -9.02
C PHE A 336 -13.22 -7.44 -9.11
N VAL A 337 -13.24 -6.36 -9.89
CA VAL A 337 -14.44 -5.53 -10.08
C VAL A 337 -15.49 -6.27 -10.93
N ALA A 338 -15.06 -6.99 -11.96
CA ALA A 338 -15.96 -7.75 -12.85
C ALA A 338 -16.78 -8.84 -12.14
N GLN A 339 -16.37 -9.29 -10.96
CA GLN A 339 -17.14 -10.25 -10.17
C GLN A 339 -18.41 -9.69 -9.52
N SER A 340 -18.49 -8.38 -9.31
CA SER A 340 -19.67 -7.73 -8.74
C SER A 340 -19.84 -6.33 -9.33
N PRO A 341 -20.16 -6.23 -10.64
CA PRO A 341 -20.12 -4.97 -11.39
C PRO A 341 -21.15 -3.93 -10.92
N PHE A 342 -22.18 -4.35 -10.17
CA PHE A 342 -23.18 -3.44 -9.59
C PHE A 342 -22.77 -2.84 -8.25
N ARG A 343 -21.75 -3.40 -7.59
CA ARG A 343 -21.25 -2.96 -6.28
C ARG A 343 -19.82 -2.47 -6.34
N ARG A 344 -19.06 -2.91 -7.33
CA ARG A 344 -17.65 -2.62 -7.48
C ARG A 344 -17.45 -1.75 -8.71
N THR A 345 -16.67 -0.70 -8.56
CA THR A 345 -16.32 0.22 -9.66
C THR A 345 -14.81 0.41 -9.70
N LEU A 346 -14.27 0.60 -10.91
CA LEU A 346 -12.84 0.85 -11.15
C LEU A 346 -12.68 2.20 -11.84
N GLN A 347 -11.98 3.12 -11.20
CA GLN A 347 -11.39 4.28 -11.82
C GLN A 347 -9.96 3.94 -12.24
N GLU A 348 -9.77 3.72 -13.53
CA GLU A 348 -8.42 3.64 -14.09
C GLU A 348 -7.81 5.04 -14.13
N PHE A 349 -6.66 5.23 -13.48
CA PHE A 349 -6.02 6.52 -13.40
C PHE A 349 -5.11 6.75 -14.61
N ALA A 350 -5.61 7.49 -15.60
CA ALA A 350 -4.92 7.67 -16.89
C ALA A 350 -3.61 8.49 -16.84
N GLY A 351 -3.29 9.09 -15.69
CA GLY A 351 -2.14 10.00 -15.53
C GLY A 351 -0.76 9.33 -15.52
N GLY A 352 -0.66 8.02 -15.77
CA GLY A 352 0.61 7.30 -15.81
C GLY A 352 1.29 7.15 -14.44
N ALA A 353 0.53 7.26 -13.35
CA ALA A 353 1.07 7.16 -11.99
C ALA A 353 1.68 5.78 -11.72
N LEU A 354 2.84 5.76 -11.07
CA LEU A 354 3.37 4.52 -10.49
C LEU A 354 2.51 4.09 -9.29
N HIS A 355 2.85 2.93 -8.72
CA HIS A 355 2.09 2.30 -7.64
C HIS A 355 1.76 3.28 -6.51
N CYS A 356 0.47 3.47 -6.23
CA CYS A 356 -0.04 4.32 -5.16
C CYS A 356 0.38 5.81 -5.25
N TRP A 357 0.68 6.32 -6.45
CA TRP A 357 1.05 7.73 -6.69
C TRP A 357 -0.03 8.52 -7.45
N GLU A 358 -1.24 8.00 -7.56
CA GLU A 358 -2.37 8.65 -8.23
C GLU A 358 -2.67 10.04 -7.61
N TYR A 359 -2.66 10.14 -6.27
CA TYR A 359 -2.78 11.42 -5.57
C TYR A 359 -1.65 12.39 -5.92
N ASN A 360 -0.41 11.90 -6.03
CA ASN A 360 0.76 12.74 -6.32
C ASN A 360 0.64 13.42 -7.68
N HIS A 361 0.10 12.70 -8.67
CA HIS A 361 -0.07 13.20 -10.04
C HIS A 361 -1.19 14.25 -10.15
N ALA A 362 -2.38 13.92 -9.63
CA ALA A 362 -3.54 14.82 -9.73
C ALA A 362 -4.42 14.69 -8.47
N PRO A 363 -4.09 15.39 -7.38
CA PRO A 363 -4.80 15.27 -6.12
C PRO A 363 -6.29 15.64 -6.26
N GLU A 364 -6.62 16.56 -7.16
CA GLU A 364 -7.98 17.07 -7.32
C GLU A 364 -8.87 16.05 -8.04
N VAL A 365 -8.31 15.34 -9.03
CA VAL A 365 -8.98 14.22 -9.71
C VAL A 365 -9.15 13.05 -8.75
N PHE A 366 -8.10 12.74 -7.97
CA PHE A 366 -8.12 11.66 -7.00
C PHE A 366 -9.17 11.91 -5.91
N ASN A 367 -9.16 13.08 -5.27
CA ASN A 367 -10.13 13.45 -4.23
C ASN A 367 -11.54 13.55 -4.81
N GLY A 368 -11.71 14.18 -5.98
CA GLY A 368 -13.02 14.30 -6.63
C GLY A 368 -13.65 12.95 -6.97
N ALA A 369 -12.84 11.96 -7.37
CA ALA A 369 -13.33 10.60 -7.62
C ALA A 369 -13.80 9.91 -6.33
N ILE A 370 -13.05 10.05 -5.24
CA ILE A 370 -13.45 9.55 -3.91
C ILE A 370 -14.74 10.24 -3.44
N SER A 371 -14.78 11.57 -3.46
CA SER A 371 -15.96 12.34 -3.02
C SER A 371 -17.20 11.97 -3.83
N SER A 372 -17.04 11.75 -5.15
CA SER A 372 -18.14 11.30 -6.02
C SER A 372 -18.68 9.92 -5.63
N PHE A 373 -17.80 8.98 -5.26
CA PHE A 373 -18.22 7.67 -4.76
C PHE A 373 -18.91 7.77 -3.40
N LEU A 374 -18.33 8.49 -2.45
CA LEU A 374 -18.90 8.65 -1.10
C LEU A 374 -20.29 9.31 -1.15
N ALA A 375 -20.50 10.28 -2.03
CA ALA A 375 -21.78 10.96 -2.22
C ALA A 375 -22.89 10.04 -2.77
N GLN A 376 -22.54 8.92 -3.41
CA GLN A 376 -23.48 7.91 -3.91
C GLN A 376 -23.87 6.87 -2.86
N LEU A 377 -23.16 6.81 -1.74
CA LEU A 377 -23.52 5.91 -0.66
C LEU A 377 -24.87 6.36 -0.05
N PRO A 378 -25.77 5.42 0.31
CA PRO A 378 -27.02 5.76 0.98
C PRO A 378 -26.75 6.61 2.23
N ARG A 379 -27.45 7.74 2.40
CA ARG A 379 -27.29 8.59 3.58
C ARG A 379 -27.75 7.92 4.89
N ASN A 380 -28.58 6.89 4.78
CA ASN A 380 -28.99 6.01 5.86
C ASN A 380 -28.47 4.61 5.51
N LEU A 381 -27.34 4.21 6.07
CA LEU A 381 -26.74 2.87 5.86
C LEU A 381 -27.44 1.77 6.69
N ARG A 382 -28.69 2.03 7.08
CA ARG A 382 -29.58 1.15 7.83
C ARG A 382 -31.01 1.32 7.30
N GLU A 383 -31.32 0.74 6.16
CA GLU A 383 -32.67 0.29 5.83
C GLU A 383 -32.61 -1.13 5.26
#